data_AF-A0ABC8TZV1-F1
#
_entry.id   AF-A0ABC8TZV1-F1
#
_cell.length_a   1.000
_cell.length_b   1.000
_cell.length_c   1.000
_cell.angle_alpha   90.00
_cell.angle_beta   90.00
_cell.angle_gamma   90.00
#
_symmetry.space_group_name_H-M   'P 1'
#
loop_
_entity.id
_entity.type
_entity.pdbx_description
1 polymer ?
#
loop_
_entity_poly.entity_id
_entity_poly.type
_entity_poly.pdbx_seq_one_letter_code
_entity_poly.pdbx_strand_id
1 'polypeptide(L)'
;MNVVQTKVIKALRTHPRLRRLVYISCNPESLVANAIELCTPSADKTEKGNKNNRGWRNMSSASLARHRAKSMPNSEPFKPIKVMAVDLFPHTPHCELVMLLERLKVGFVMAKALDQV
;
A
#
# COMPACT_ATOMS: atom_id res chain seq x y z
N MET A 1 -9.62 -13.23 -8.02
CA MET A 1 -8.95 -11.99 -7.55
C MET A 1 -7.75 -12.38 -6.70
N ASN A 2 -6.54 -12.25 -7.24
CA ASN A 2 -5.32 -12.54 -6.48
C ASN A 2 -4.87 -11.25 -5.77
N VAL A 3 -5.43 -11.02 -4.58
CA VAL A 3 -4.95 -10.03 -3.63
C VAL A 3 -3.87 -10.71 -2.78
N VAL A 4 -2.76 -10.03 -2.50
CA VAL A 4 -1.73 -10.57 -1.61
C VAL A 4 -2.37 -10.84 -0.25
N GLN A 5 -2.07 -12.01 0.33
CA GLN A 5 -2.66 -12.38 1.61
C GLN A 5 -2.32 -11.35 2.69
N THR A 6 -3.29 -10.99 3.51
CA THR A 6 -3.11 -9.99 4.59
C THR A 6 -1.96 -10.37 5.55
N LYS A 7 -1.66 -11.66 5.73
CA LYS A 7 -0.50 -12.12 6.53
C LYS A 7 0.83 -11.61 5.97
N VAL A 8 1.00 -11.66 4.64
CA VAL A 8 2.20 -11.17 3.95
C VAL A 8 2.30 -9.65 4.08
N ILE A 9 1.19 -8.93 3.85
CA ILE A 9 1.18 -7.47 3.99
C ILE A 9 1.54 -7.04 5.42
N LYS A 10 1.00 -7.73 6.43
CA LYS A 10 1.36 -7.50 7.84
C LYS A 10 2.85 -7.76 8.09
N ALA A 11 3.39 -8.87 7.59
CA ALA A 11 4.81 -9.19 7.72
C ALA A 11 5.72 -8.16 7.04
N LEU A 12 5.39 -7.73 5.81
CA LEU A 12 6.12 -6.68 5.09
C LEU A 12 6.07 -5.35 5.86
N ARG A 13 4.94 -5.05 6.49
CA ARG A 13 4.80 -3.83 7.29
C ARG A 13 5.56 -3.86 8.61
N THR A 14 5.61 -4.99 9.29
CA THR A 14 6.31 -5.09 10.59
C THR A 14 7.80 -5.36 10.46
N HIS A 15 8.32 -5.67 9.27
CA HIS A 15 9.75 -5.93 9.09
C HIS A 15 10.58 -4.64 9.15
N PRO A 16 11.39 -4.40 10.21
CA PRO A 16 12.00 -3.10 10.46
C PRO A 16 13.16 -2.76 9.51
N ARG A 17 13.79 -3.77 8.90
CA ARG A 17 14.91 -3.60 7.97
C ARG A 17 14.47 -3.40 6.51
N LEU A 18 13.21 -3.68 6.20
CA LEU A 18 12.70 -3.58 4.83
C LEU A 18 12.35 -2.13 4.52
N ARG A 19 13.26 -1.45 3.82
CA ARG A 19 13.13 -0.02 3.49
C ARG A 19 12.67 0.27 2.07
N ARG A 20 12.87 -0.68 1.15
CA ARG A 20 12.52 -0.56 -0.25
C ARG A 20 11.82 -1.84 -0.69
N LEU A 21 10.69 -1.69 -1.35
CA LEU A 21 9.89 -2.77 -1.90
C LEU A 21 9.56 -2.43 -3.35
N VAL A 22 9.92 -3.32 -4.27
CA VAL A 22 9.43 -3.29 -5.66
C VAL A 22 8.26 -4.27 -5.73
N TYR A 23 7.09 -3.76 -6.10
CA TYR A 23 5.86 -4.52 -6.20
C TYR A 23 5.47 -4.62 -7.67
N ILE A 24 5.34 -5.84 -8.20
CA ILE A 24 5.01 -6.11 -9.60
C ILE A 24 3.64 -6.79 -9.69
N SER A 25 2.75 -6.34 -10.57
CA SER A 25 1.45 -6.97 -10.77
C SER A 25 0.81 -6.70 -12.13
N CYS A 26 0.22 -7.74 -12.69
CA CYS A 26 -0.60 -7.68 -13.90
C CYS A 26 -2.01 -7.11 -13.66
N ASN A 27 -2.36 -6.75 -12.42
CA ASN A 27 -3.69 -6.26 -12.07
C ASN A 27 -3.61 -4.92 -11.31
N PRO A 28 -4.01 -3.79 -11.93
CA PRO A 28 -4.00 -2.48 -11.29
C PRO A 28 -4.90 -2.41 -10.05
N GLU A 29 -6.06 -3.06 -10.09
CA GLU A 29 -7.04 -2.97 -9.02
C GLU A 29 -6.51 -3.65 -7.73
N SER A 30 -5.97 -4.86 -7.84
CA SER A 30 -5.42 -5.57 -6.67
C SER A 30 -4.12 -4.91 -6.18
N LEU A 31 -3.30 -4.37 -7.08
CA LEU A 31 -2.11 -3.60 -6.74
C LEU A 31 -2.47 -2.36 -5.92
N VAL A 32 -3.47 -1.59 -6.34
CA VAL A 32 -3.95 -0.40 -5.59
C VAL A 32 -4.49 -0.79 -4.21
N ALA A 33 -5.27 -1.88 -4.12
CA ALA A 33 -5.77 -2.38 -2.84
C ALA A 33 -4.62 -2.75 -1.88
N ASN A 34 -3.59 -3.44 -2.35
CA ASN A 34 -2.43 -3.80 -1.53
C ASN A 34 -1.58 -2.56 -1.17
N ALA A 35 -1.44 -1.62 -2.10
CA ALA A 35 -0.74 -0.36 -1.85
C ALA A 35 -1.41 0.45 -0.73
N ILE A 36 -2.75 0.50 -0.68
CA ILE A 36 -3.49 1.12 0.43
C ILE A 36 -3.10 0.48 1.76
N GLU A 37 -3.08 -0.86 1.85
CA GLU A 37 -2.71 -1.55 3.09
C GLU A 37 -1.24 -1.36 3.47
N LEU A 38 -0.32 -1.25 2.50
CA LEU A 38 1.10 -1.01 2.72
C LEU A 38 1.43 0.43 3.12
N CYS A 39 0.67 1.40 2.60
CA CYS A 39 0.98 2.84 2.74
C CYS A 39 0.15 3.57 3.79
N THR A 40 -0.96 2.99 4.26
CA THR A 40 -1.80 3.66 5.27
C THR A 40 -1.08 3.69 6.63
N PRO A 41 -0.87 4.86 7.27
CA PRO A 41 -0.30 4.93 8.60
C PRO A 41 -1.17 4.15 9.61
N SER A 42 -0.54 3.54 10.62
CA SER A 42 -1.31 2.94 11.72
C SER A 42 -1.95 4.10 12.50
N ALA A 43 -3.27 4.13 12.61
CA ALA A 43 -3.96 5.16 13.35
C ALA A 43 -3.78 4.92 14.86
N ASP A 44 -3.28 5.92 15.59
CA ASP A 44 -3.42 5.94 17.04
C ASP A 44 -4.91 5.96 17.38
N LYS A 45 -5.31 5.05 18.27
CA LYS A 45 -6.72 4.70 18.55
C LYS A 45 -7.57 5.95 18.83
N THR A 46 -8.24 6.48 17.81
CA THR A 46 -9.23 7.55 17.98
C THR A 46 -10.46 7.27 17.13
N GLU A 47 -11.58 7.13 17.85
CA GLU A 47 -13.00 7.16 17.49
C GLU A 47 -13.66 5.96 16.76
N LYS A 48 -14.48 5.25 17.56
CA LYS A 48 -15.55 4.34 17.15
C LYS A 48 -16.64 5.13 16.40
N GLY A 49 -16.52 5.24 15.09
CA GLY A 49 -17.63 5.66 14.24
C GLY A 49 -18.79 4.66 14.32
N ASN A 50 -20.00 5.16 14.61
CA ASN A 50 -21.26 4.43 14.67
C ASN A 50 -21.52 3.67 13.35
N LYS A 51 -21.71 2.34 13.41
CA LYS A 51 -21.85 1.49 12.21
C LYS A 51 -23.31 1.15 11.93
N ASN A 52 -23.87 1.78 10.91
CA ASN A 52 -25.13 1.33 10.30
C ASN A 52 -24.80 0.17 9.33
N ASN A 53 -25.24 -1.04 9.67
CA ASN A 53 -24.89 -2.32 9.01
C ASN A 53 -25.58 -2.58 7.64
N ARG A 54 -25.91 -1.55 6.85
CA ARG A 54 -26.82 -1.71 5.69
C ARG A 54 -26.17 -1.67 4.29
N GLY A 55 -24.84 -1.64 4.14
CA GLY A 55 -24.21 -1.34 2.83
C GLY A 55 -23.04 -2.22 2.33
N TRP A 56 -22.73 -3.37 2.95
CA TRP A 56 -21.45 -4.06 2.68
C TRP A 56 -21.35 -4.79 1.31
N ARG A 57 -22.47 -5.09 0.64
CA ARG A 57 -22.48 -6.05 -0.49
C ARG A 57 -21.88 -5.54 -1.81
N ASN A 58 -21.53 -4.25 -1.93
CA ASN A 58 -21.03 -3.63 -3.16
C ASN A 58 -19.76 -2.76 -2.98
N MET A 59 -18.92 -3.04 -1.97
CA MET A 59 -17.72 -2.23 -1.74
C MET A 59 -16.61 -2.54 -2.75
N SER A 60 -15.99 -1.49 -3.31
CA SER A 60 -14.79 -1.62 -4.13
C SER A 60 -13.64 -2.25 -3.35
N SER A 61 -12.73 -2.92 -4.06
CA SER A 61 -11.48 -3.47 -3.52
C SER A 61 -10.67 -2.44 -2.72
N ALA A 62 -10.61 -1.20 -3.20
CA ALA A 62 -9.98 -0.07 -2.51
C ALA A 62 -10.67 0.27 -1.18
N SER A 63 -12.01 0.24 -1.14
CA SER A 63 -12.78 0.52 0.08
C SER A 63 -12.60 -0.58 1.12
N LEU A 64 -12.57 -1.85 0.67
CA LEU A 64 -12.24 -3.00 1.53
C LEU A 64 -10.81 -2.90 2.08
N ALA A 65 -9.84 -2.48 1.26
CA ALA A 65 -8.46 -2.27 1.69
C ALA A 65 -8.35 -1.18 2.77
N ARG A 66 -9.06 -0.06 2.63
CA ARG A 66 -9.12 0.99 3.68
C ARG A 66 -9.69 0.45 4.99
N HIS A 67 -10.68 -0.43 4.93
CA HIS A 67 -11.21 -1.06 6.14
C HIS A 67 -10.20 -2.03 6.78
N ARG A 68 -9.50 -2.84 5.97
CA ARG A 68 -8.43 -3.74 6.47
C ARG A 68 -7.26 -2.94 7.07
N ALA A 69 -6.91 -1.80 6.49
CA ALA A 69 -5.85 -0.92 6.97
C ALA A 69 -6.04 -0.47 8.42
N LYS A 70 -7.30 -0.33 8.89
CA LYS A 70 -7.61 -0.01 10.29
C LYS A 70 -7.15 -1.08 11.29
N SER A 71 -6.98 -2.32 10.83
CA SER A 71 -6.53 -3.45 11.65
C SER A 71 -5.02 -3.73 11.53
N MET A 72 -4.27 -2.82 10.89
CA MET A 72 -2.85 -3.02 10.66
C MET A 72 -2.02 -2.77 11.92
N PRO A 73 -1.02 -3.65 12.17
CA PRO A 73 -0.15 -3.50 13.33
C PRO A 73 0.60 -2.18 13.28
N ASN A 74 0.93 -1.63 14.46
CA ASN A 74 1.74 -0.44 14.54
C ASN A 74 3.09 -0.69 13.84
N SER A 75 3.36 0.13 12.85
CA SER A 75 4.50 0.01 11.95
C SER A 75 4.62 1.30 11.18
N GLU A 76 5.85 1.64 10.80
CA GLU A 76 6.07 2.64 9.77
C GLU A 76 5.26 2.22 8.52
N PRO A 77 4.63 3.13 7.77
CA PRO A 77 4.04 2.84 6.47
C PRO A 77 5.08 2.99 5.35
N PHE A 78 4.84 2.32 4.22
CA PHE A 78 5.60 2.63 3.00
C PHE A 78 5.03 3.89 2.33
N LYS A 79 5.82 4.54 1.49
CA LYS A 79 5.39 5.61 0.60
C LYS A 79 5.55 5.15 -0.84
N PRO A 80 4.55 5.34 -1.71
CA PRO A 80 4.74 5.13 -3.13
C PRO A 80 5.69 6.21 -3.66
N ILE A 81 6.74 5.78 -4.36
CA ILE A 81 7.77 6.68 -4.91
C ILE A 81 7.61 6.80 -6.43
N LYS A 82 7.47 5.68 -7.13
CA LYS A 82 7.32 5.61 -8.59
C LYS A 82 6.42 4.45 -8.98
N VAL A 83 5.70 4.59 -10.08
CA VAL A 83 4.91 3.51 -10.70
C VAL A 83 5.10 3.60 -12.20
N MET A 84 5.33 2.46 -12.85
CA MET A 84 5.42 2.37 -14.30
C MET A 84 4.67 1.14 -14.79
N ALA A 85 3.98 1.29 -15.92
CA ALA A 85 3.45 0.17 -16.69
C ALA A 85 4.56 -0.38 -17.59
N VAL A 86 4.66 -1.70 -17.68
CA VAL A 86 5.67 -2.42 -18.45
C VAL A 86 4.95 -3.47 -19.29
N ASP A 87 5.14 -3.39 -20.60
CA ASP A 87 4.71 -4.43 -21.52
C ASP A 87 5.81 -5.50 -21.58
N LEU A 88 5.59 -6.63 -20.89
CA LEU A 88 6.48 -7.78 -20.93
C LEU A 88 6.07 -8.80 -22.02
N PHE A 89 4.89 -8.62 -22.62
CA PHE A 89 4.29 -9.59 -23.53
C PHE A 89 3.72 -8.87 -24.75
N PRO A 90 4.60 -8.44 -25.68
CA PRO A 90 4.17 -7.83 -26.93
C PRO A 90 3.15 -8.71 -27.65
N HIS A 91 2.12 -8.08 -28.21
CA HIS A 91 0.99 -8.74 -28.87
C HIS A 91 0.00 -9.47 -27.95
N THR A 92 0.08 -9.24 -26.64
CA THR A 92 -0.97 -9.63 -25.68
C THR A 92 -1.59 -8.39 -25.04
N PRO A 93 -2.82 -8.48 -24.49
CA PRO A 93 -3.40 -7.39 -23.71
C PRO A 93 -2.79 -7.29 -22.28
N HIS A 94 -1.80 -8.12 -21.94
CA HIS A 94 -1.21 -8.12 -20.61
C HIS A 94 -0.22 -6.98 -20.43
N CYS A 95 -0.46 -6.17 -19.40
CA CYS A 95 0.46 -5.14 -18.96
C CYS A 95 0.81 -5.36 -17.49
N GLU A 96 2.09 -5.35 -17.16
CA GLU A 96 2.58 -5.47 -15.80
C GLU A 96 2.79 -4.07 -15.21
N LEU A 97 2.49 -3.91 -13.93
CA LEU A 97 2.69 -2.66 -13.21
C LEU A 97 3.82 -2.86 -12.21
N VAL A 98 4.83 -2.01 -12.29
CA VAL A 98 5.96 -1.98 -11.36
C VAL A 98 5.83 -0.74 -10.47
N MET A 99 5.66 -0.95 -9.18
CA MET A 99 5.56 0.10 -8.17
C MET A 99 6.75 0.03 -7.20
N LEU A 100 7.45 1.15 -7.05
CA LEU A 100 8.49 1.35 -6.04
C LEU A 100 7.88 1.97 -4.78
N LEU A 101 8.07 1.29 -3.66
CA LEU A 101 7.64 1.69 -2.33
C LEU A 101 8.86 1.87 -1.42
N GLU A 102 8.95 2.97 -0.69
CA GLU A 102 10.05 3.23 0.24
C GLU A 102 9.60 3.72 1.61
N ARG A 103 10.41 3.42 2.63
CA ARG A 103 10.34 4.02 3.96
C ARG A 103 11.38 5.12 4.06
N LEU A 104 10.96 6.33 4.38
CA LEU A 104 11.90 7.43 4.54
C LEU A 104 12.61 7.29 5.88
N LYS A 105 13.94 7.25 5.88
CA LYS A 105 14.68 7.43 7.12
C LYS A 105 14.33 8.80 7.71
N VAL A 106 14.08 8.84 9.02
CA VAL A 106 13.87 10.08 9.78
C VAL A 106 14.97 11.13 9.48
N GLY A 107 16.21 10.71 9.25
CA GLY A 107 17.30 11.61 8.86
C GLY A 107 17.29 12.14 7.42
N PHE A 108 16.57 11.50 6.49
CA PHE A 108 16.49 11.95 5.09
C PHE A 108 15.42 13.03 4.88
N VAL A 109 14.42 13.11 5.77
CA VAL A 109 13.42 14.20 5.76
C VAL A 109 14.09 15.54 6.08
N MET A 110 15.06 15.55 7.00
CA MET A 110 15.84 16.75 7.31
C MET A 110 16.74 17.15 6.13
N ALA A 111 17.40 16.20 5.48
CA ALA A 111 18.25 16.49 4.32
C ALA A 111 17.46 17.04 3.11
N LYS A 112 16.26 16.51 2.83
CA LYS A 112 15.40 17.02 1.76
C LYS A 112 14.84 18.42 2.02
N ALA A 113 14.68 18.82 3.28
CA ALA A 113 14.25 20.17 3.63
C ALA A 113 15.35 21.22 3.42
N LEU A 114 16.62 20.80 3.45
CA LEU A 114 17.79 21.66 3.22
C LEU A 114 18.13 21.83 1.73
N ASP A 115 17.82 20.85 0.87
CA ASP A 115 17.98 20.95 -0.59
C ASP A 115 16.88 21.81 -1.29
N GLN A 116 16.04 22.53 -0.53
CA GLN A 116 15.03 23.46 -1.05
C GLN A 116 15.40 24.95 -0.85
N VAL A 117 16.66 25.27 -0.52
CA VAL A 117 17.19 26.64 -0.46
C VAL A 117 18.29 26.83 -1.51
#